data_AF-A0A0R2TKC3-F1
#
_entry.id   AF-A0A0R2TKC3-F1
#
_cell.length_a   1.000
_cell.length_b   1.000
_cell.length_c   1.000
_cell.angle_alpha   90.00
_cell.angle_beta   90.00
_cell.angle_gamma   90.00
#
_symmetry.space_group_name_H-M   'P 1'
#
loop_
_entity.id
_entity.type
_entity.pdbx_description
1 polymer ?
#
loop_
_entity_poly.entity_id
_entity_poly.type
_entity_poly.pdbx_seq_one_letter_code
_entity_poly.pdbx_strand_id
1 'polypeptide(L)'
;MCGELDENVQIGRDLLEQLAVMAKMMGHENPVVGQDQAVQGAQGPAGLSHSPGRAAYMDSLFHAGLTRALHDSRHADPEETVDAIASQAIAFARLAGFLAGQLPPEADLFRGVTEAVMSGHSETARLRQTYRKQQDDAHGHSHDETDGHGHNHHHDHGDHKH
;
A
#
# COMPACT_ATOMS: atom_id res chain seq x y z
N MET A 1 27.26 -31.76 -4.55
CA MET A 1 26.58 -30.49 -4.21
C MET A 1 25.13 -30.76 -3.79
N CYS A 2 24.90 -31.72 -2.89
CA CYS A 2 23.54 -32.08 -2.42
C CYS A 2 23.27 -31.67 -0.96
N GLY A 3 24.23 -31.01 -0.28
CA GLY A 3 24.09 -30.57 1.11
C GLY A 3 23.29 -29.26 1.25
N GLU A 4 23.59 -28.25 0.43
CA GLU A 4 22.97 -26.92 0.57
C GLU A 4 21.46 -26.87 0.27
N LEU A 5 20.94 -27.77 -0.57
CA LEU A 5 19.50 -27.87 -0.83
C LEU A 5 18.74 -28.47 0.36
N ASP A 6 19.35 -29.43 1.06
CA ASP A 6 18.75 -30.09 2.23
C ASP A 6 18.77 -29.16 3.45
N GLU A 7 19.87 -28.42 3.63
CA GLU A 7 20.01 -27.40 4.69
C GLU A 7 18.99 -26.27 4.55
N ASN A 8 18.80 -25.71 3.36
CA ASN A 8 17.81 -24.64 3.12
C ASN A 8 16.37 -25.11 3.36
N VAL A 9 16.07 -26.38 3.02
CA VAL A 9 14.75 -26.98 3.28
C VAL A 9 14.53 -27.17 4.79
N GLN A 10 15.55 -27.60 5.51
CA GLN A 10 15.47 -27.76 6.97
C GLN A 10 15.29 -26.41 7.67
N ILE A 11 16.08 -25.38 7.31
CA ILE A 11 15.92 -24.02 7.82
C ILE A 11 14.49 -23.51 7.57
N GLY A 12 13.95 -23.74 6.37
CA GLY A 12 12.57 -23.36 6.04
C GLY A 12 11.52 -24.04 6.92
N ARG A 13 11.71 -25.32 7.26
CA ARG A 13 10.79 -26.04 8.17
C ARG A 13 10.87 -25.51 9.59
N ASP A 14 12.07 -25.29 10.10
CA ASP A 14 12.30 -24.79 11.46
C ASP A 14 11.68 -23.39 11.62
N LEU A 15 11.83 -22.51 10.61
CA LEU A 15 11.21 -21.19 10.58
C LEU A 15 9.67 -21.26 10.59
N LEU A 16 9.08 -22.18 9.84
CA LEU A 16 7.63 -22.38 9.82
C LEU A 16 7.10 -22.90 11.16
N GLU A 17 7.82 -23.84 11.78
CA GLU A 17 7.47 -24.35 13.11
C GLU A 17 7.53 -23.25 14.16
N GLN A 18 8.60 -22.46 14.17
CA GLN A 18 8.76 -21.32 15.06
C GLN A 18 7.61 -20.31 14.87
N LEU A 19 7.29 -19.96 13.62
CA LEU A 19 6.18 -19.04 13.31
C LEU A 19 4.85 -19.58 13.84
N ALA A 20 4.56 -20.87 13.62
CA ALA A 20 3.33 -21.51 14.09
C ALA A 20 3.20 -21.52 15.62
N VAL A 21 4.29 -21.80 16.34
CA VAL A 21 4.33 -21.76 17.80
C VAL A 21 4.06 -20.34 18.31
N MET A 22 4.73 -19.33 17.73
CA MET A 22 4.55 -17.93 18.12
C MET A 22 3.14 -17.42 17.83
N ALA A 23 2.57 -17.78 16.68
CA ALA A 23 1.19 -17.45 16.34
C ALA A 23 0.19 -18.08 17.33
N LYS A 24 0.42 -19.34 17.72
CA LYS A 24 -0.39 -20.03 18.74
C LYS A 24 -0.31 -19.36 20.11
N MET A 25 0.87 -18.91 20.53
CA MET A 25 1.03 -18.16 21.79
C MET A 25 0.28 -16.83 21.78
N MET A 26 0.05 -16.24 20.60
CA MET A 26 -0.77 -15.05 20.41
C MET A 26 -2.28 -15.35 20.32
N GLY A 27 -2.69 -16.60 20.48
CA GLY A 27 -4.10 -17.02 20.41
C GLY A 27 -4.62 -17.28 19.00
N HIS A 28 -3.75 -17.32 17.99
CA HIS A 28 -4.15 -17.77 16.66
C HIS A 28 -4.20 -19.30 16.62
N GLU A 29 -5.35 -19.88 16.29
CA GLU A 29 -5.41 -21.30 15.97
C GLU A 29 -4.61 -21.54 14.69
N ASN A 30 -3.71 -22.53 14.72
CA ASN A 30 -2.92 -22.89 13.56
C ASN A 30 -3.88 -23.46 12.51
N PRO A 31 -4.01 -22.89 11.29
CA PRO A 31 -4.80 -23.50 10.24
C PRO A 31 -3.96 -24.63 9.62
N VAL A 32 -3.61 -25.63 10.42
CA VAL A 32 -3.07 -26.89 9.93
C VAL A 32 -4.05 -27.94 10.42
N VAL A 33 -4.81 -28.46 9.47
CA VAL A 33 -5.93 -29.41 9.60
C VAL A 33 -7.30 -28.73 9.85
N GLY A 34 -7.92 -28.25 8.76
CA GLY A 34 -9.38 -28.34 8.65
C GLY A 34 -10.22 -27.08 8.42
N GLN A 35 -9.73 -26.00 7.80
CA GLN A 35 -10.60 -24.90 7.34
C GLN A 35 -10.23 -24.38 5.95
N ASP A 36 -10.59 -25.16 4.94
CA ASP A 36 -10.64 -24.80 3.51
C ASP A 36 -11.77 -23.80 3.18
N GLN A 37 -11.96 -22.70 3.93
CA GLN A 37 -13.05 -21.76 3.63
C GLN A 37 -12.66 -20.30 3.39
N ALA A 38 -11.37 -19.95 3.44
CA ALA A 38 -10.92 -18.61 3.00
C ALA A 38 -9.72 -18.60 2.04
N VAL A 39 -9.07 -19.75 1.80
CA VAL A 39 -7.91 -19.86 0.89
C VAL A 39 -8.18 -20.92 -0.19
N GLN A 40 -9.39 -20.96 -0.73
CA GLN A 40 -9.71 -21.83 -1.86
C GLN A 40 -9.08 -21.25 -3.13
N GLY A 41 -7.92 -21.76 -3.51
CA GLY A 41 -7.28 -21.51 -4.81
C GLY A 41 -5.96 -20.73 -4.80
N ALA A 42 -5.46 -20.27 -3.65
CA ALA A 42 -4.16 -19.63 -3.60
C ALA A 42 -3.06 -20.71 -3.63
N GLN A 43 -2.47 -20.93 -4.80
CA GLN A 43 -1.15 -21.55 -4.86
C GLN A 43 -0.20 -20.69 -4.02
N GLY A 44 0.59 -21.31 -3.16
CA GLY A 44 1.61 -20.60 -2.37
C GLY A 44 2.58 -19.82 -3.27
N PRO A 45 3.36 -18.89 -2.70
CA PRO A 45 4.27 -18.07 -3.49
C PRO A 45 5.24 -18.94 -4.31
N ALA A 46 5.41 -18.59 -5.58
CA ALA A 46 6.28 -19.31 -6.52
C ALA A 46 7.40 -18.41 -7.04
N GLY A 47 8.54 -19.00 -7.41
CA GLY A 47 9.63 -18.29 -8.07
C GLY A 47 10.42 -17.32 -7.16
N LEU A 48 10.33 -17.44 -5.83
CA LEU A 48 10.98 -16.54 -4.86
C LEU A 48 12.53 -16.54 -4.92
N SER A 49 13.12 -17.55 -5.55
CA SER A 49 14.56 -17.59 -5.83
C SER A 49 15.00 -16.46 -6.78
N HIS A 50 14.08 -15.84 -7.52
CA HIS A 50 14.37 -14.80 -8.50
C HIS A 50 13.75 -13.46 -8.08
N SER A 51 14.43 -12.36 -8.40
CA SER A 51 13.96 -11.00 -8.08
C SER A 51 12.55 -10.71 -8.60
N PRO A 52 12.19 -11.03 -9.87
CA PRO A 52 10.83 -10.80 -10.37
C PRO A 52 9.75 -11.58 -9.62
N GLY A 53 10.05 -12.81 -9.19
CA GLY A 53 9.10 -13.62 -8.40
C GLY A 53 8.85 -13.02 -7.02
N ARG A 54 9.90 -12.49 -6.37
CA ARG A 54 9.75 -11.75 -5.10
C ARG A 54 8.94 -10.47 -5.28
N ALA A 55 9.19 -9.70 -6.35
CA ALA A 55 8.43 -8.48 -6.64
C ALA A 55 6.94 -8.78 -6.85
N ALA A 56 6.61 -9.75 -7.70
CA ALA A 56 5.22 -10.17 -7.93
C ALA A 56 4.53 -10.64 -6.65
N TYR A 57 5.25 -11.35 -5.78
CA TYR A 57 4.71 -11.77 -4.49
C TYR A 57 4.45 -10.57 -3.57
N MET A 58 5.39 -9.63 -3.45
CA MET A 58 5.20 -8.40 -2.68
C MET A 58 4.02 -7.57 -3.20
N ASP A 59 3.88 -7.43 -4.51
CA ASP A 59 2.74 -6.75 -5.13
C ASP A 59 1.43 -7.45 -4.79
N SER A 60 1.37 -8.78 -4.84
CA SER A 60 0.14 -9.51 -4.51
C SER A 60 -0.32 -9.28 -3.07
N LEU A 61 0.64 -9.24 -2.11
CA LEU A 61 0.36 -8.95 -0.71
C LEU A 61 -0.12 -7.50 -0.53
N PHE A 62 0.53 -6.56 -1.22
CA PHE A 62 0.13 -5.15 -1.19
C PHE A 62 -1.31 -4.96 -1.69
N HIS A 63 -1.66 -5.55 -2.84
CA HIS A 63 -3.01 -5.46 -3.39
C HIS A 63 -4.06 -6.12 -2.49
N ALA A 64 -3.75 -7.27 -1.89
CA ALA A 64 -4.65 -7.94 -0.94
C ALA A 64 -4.89 -7.08 0.31
N GLY A 65 -3.83 -6.52 0.89
CA GLY A 65 -3.91 -5.62 2.05
C GLY A 65 -4.67 -4.33 1.74
N LEU A 66 -4.41 -3.71 0.59
CA LEU A 66 -5.12 -2.50 0.14
C LEU A 66 -6.61 -2.79 -0.11
N THR A 67 -6.93 -3.91 -0.74
CA THR A 67 -8.32 -4.32 -0.97
C THR A 67 -9.05 -4.52 0.34
N ARG A 68 -8.42 -5.19 1.31
CA ARG A 68 -8.97 -5.33 2.67
C ARG A 68 -9.18 -3.97 3.33
N ALA A 69 -8.19 -3.07 3.22
CA ALA A 69 -8.28 -1.76 3.83
C ALA A 69 -9.39 -0.89 3.27
N LEU A 70 -9.52 -0.86 1.95
CA LEU A 70 -10.62 -0.17 1.29
C LEU A 70 -11.97 -0.79 1.64
N HIS A 71 -12.06 -2.12 1.71
CA HIS A 71 -13.28 -2.79 2.11
C HIS A 71 -13.71 -2.38 3.53
N ASP A 72 -12.82 -2.49 4.51
CA ASP A 72 -13.15 -2.22 5.91
C ASP A 72 -13.44 -0.74 6.14
N SER A 73 -12.66 0.16 5.56
CA SER A 73 -12.88 1.61 5.68
C SER A 73 -14.17 2.09 5.02
N ARG A 74 -14.68 1.38 4.00
CA ARG A 74 -15.99 1.71 3.38
C ARG A 74 -17.18 1.27 4.21
N HIS A 75 -17.00 0.31 5.11
CA HIS A 75 -18.05 -0.21 5.98
C HIS A 75 -17.93 0.30 7.43
N ALA A 76 -16.89 1.07 7.73
CA ALA A 76 -16.75 1.79 9.00
C ALA A 76 -17.79 2.90 9.10
N ASP A 77 -18.11 3.30 10.34
CA ASP A 77 -18.86 4.53 10.57
C ASP A 77 -18.12 5.73 9.92
N PRO A 78 -18.82 6.68 9.27
CA PRO A 78 -18.19 7.88 8.73
C PRO A 78 -17.34 8.65 9.74
N GLU A 79 -17.72 8.68 11.02
CA GLU A 79 -16.95 9.34 12.09
C GLU A 79 -15.70 8.55 12.48
N GLU A 80 -15.69 7.23 12.23
CA GLU A 80 -14.60 6.31 12.59
C GLU A 80 -13.70 5.95 11.40
N THR A 81 -14.00 6.42 10.18
CA THR A 81 -13.29 6.01 8.97
C THR A 81 -11.78 6.30 9.04
N VAL A 82 -11.40 7.44 9.65
CA VAL A 82 -10.00 7.81 9.85
C VAL A 82 -9.32 6.85 10.84
N ASP A 83 -9.98 6.54 11.95
CA ASP A 83 -9.47 5.63 12.98
C ASP A 83 -9.37 4.20 12.46
N ALA A 84 -10.30 3.77 11.59
CA ALA A 84 -10.25 2.50 10.90
C ALA A 84 -9.02 2.41 9.96
N ILE A 85 -8.72 3.46 9.20
CA ILE A 85 -7.51 3.50 8.34
C ILE A 85 -6.24 3.48 9.19
N ALA A 86 -6.18 4.29 10.25
CA ALA A 86 -5.01 4.38 11.13
C ALA A 86 -4.74 3.06 11.85
N SER A 87 -5.78 2.43 12.40
CA SER A 87 -5.68 1.14 13.10
C SER A 87 -5.18 0.03 12.19
N GLN A 88 -5.62 0.00 10.93
CA GLN A 88 -5.14 -0.97 9.94
C GLN A 88 -3.68 -0.76 9.58
N ALA A 89 -3.24 0.49 9.38
CA ALA A 89 -1.83 0.80 9.13
C ALA A 89 -0.93 0.33 10.28
N ILE A 90 -1.35 0.56 11.53
CA ILE A 90 -0.62 0.09 12.72
C ILE A 90 -0.59 -1.44 12.78
N ALA A 91 -1.72 -2.10 12.48
CA ALA A 91 -1.79 -3.56 12.46
C ALA A 91 -0.85 -4.18 11.41
N PHE A 92 -0.80 -3.61 10.20
CA PHE A 92 0.11 -4.09 9.15
C PHE A 92 1.58 -3.85 9.50
N ALA A 93 1.92 -2.71 10.11
CA ALA A 93 3.28 -2.45 10.60
C ALA A 93 3.70 -3.44 11.69
N ARG A 94 2.79 -3.74 12.64
CA ARG A 94 3.02 -4.75 13.68
C ARG A 94 3.24 -6.15 13.07
N LEU A 95 2.45 -6.51 12.05
CA LEU A 95 2.62 -7.78 11.34
C LEU A 95 3.99 -7.85 10.63
N ALA A 96 4.40 -6.78 9.95
CA ALA A 96 5.71 -6.72 9.29
C ALA A 96 6.87 -6.91 10.29
N GLY A 97 6.80 -6.24 11.45
CA GLY A 97 7.78 -6.42 12.52
C GLY A 97 7.79 -7.84 13.10
N PHE A 98 6.60 -8.43 13.30
CA PHE A 98 6.48 -9.81 13.78
C PHE A 98 7.10 -10.83 12.82
N LEU A 99 6.87 -10.69 11.51
CA LEU A 99 7.47 -11.53 10.48
C LEU A 99 8.99 -11.35 10.39
N ALA A 100 9.47 -10.10 10.43
CA ALA A 100 10.90 -9.81 10.41
C ALA A 100 11.63 -10.41 11.62
N GLY A 101 10.99 -10.41 12.80
CA GLY A 101 11.54 -11.01 14.01
C GLY A 101 11.66 -12.53 14.01
N GLN A 102 11.06 -13.23 13.02
CA GLN A 102 11.25 -14.68 12.87
C GLN A 102 12.48 -15.04 12.05
N LEU A 103 13.09 -14.09 11.35
CA LEU A 103 14.15 -14.37 10.39
C LEU A 103 15.54 -14.36 11.06
N PRO A 104 16.52 -15.10 10.53
CA PRO A 104 17.87 -15.12 11.10
C PRO A 104 18.48 -13.70 11.16
N PRO A 105 19.28 -13.39 12.21
CA PRO A 105 19.84 -12.05 12.41
C PRO A 105 20.73 -11.58 11.25
N GLU A 106 21.29 -12.50 10.47
CA GLU A 106 22.10 -12.22 9.28
C GLU A 106 21.30 -11.64 8.11
N ALA A 107 19.96 -11.71 8.14
CA ALA A 107 19.12 -11.28 7.04
C ALA A 107 18.95 -9.75 6.94
N ASP A 108 19.32 -8.96 7.97
CA ASP A 108 19.13 -7.49 8.08
C ASP A 108 17.87 -6.94 7.37
N LEU A 109 16.71 -7.54 7.67
CA LEU A 109 15.46 -7.18 7.01
C LEU A 109 14.76 -5.99 7.67
N PHE A 110 15.19 -5.60 8.87
CA PHE A 110 14.61 -4.45 9.58
C PHE A 110 14.81 -3.14 8.80
N ARG A 111 15.99 -2.97 8.20
CA ARG A 111 16.24 -1.84 7.29
C ARG A 111 15.31 -1.89 6.08
N GLY A 112 15.19 -3.04 5.43
CA GLY A 112 14.32 -3.21 4.26
C GLY A 112 12.84 -2.95 4.56
N VAL A 113 12.35 -3.39 5.72
CA VAL A 113 10.97 -3.12 6.19
C VAL A 113 10.77 -1.63 6.45
N THR A 114 11.73 -0.97 7.08
CA THR A 114 11.66 0.48 7.35
C THR A 114 11.68 1.29 6.05
N GLU A 115 12.55 0.94 5.11
CA GLU A 115 12.61 1.55 3.76
C GLU A 115 11.28 1.36 3.02
N ALA A 116 10.67 0.16 3.08
CA ALA A 116 9.38 -0.11 2.46
C ALA A 116 8.25 0.75 3.05
N VAL A 117 8.20 0.92 4.38
CA VAL A 117 7.23 1.79 5.05
C VAL A 117 7.38 3.24 4.58
N MET A 118 8.61 3.76 4.54
CA MET A 118 8.89 5.12 4.08
C MET A 118 8.57 5.32 2.60
N SER A 119 8.86 4.31 1.76
CA SER A 119 8.51 4.31 0.34
C SER A 119 7.00 4.47 0.14
N GLY A 120 6.19 3.64 0.79
CA GLY A 120 4.72 3.72 0.69
C GLY A 120 4.13 5.05 1.18
N HIS A 121 4.71 5.64 2.24
CA HIS A 121 4.33 6.98 2.69
C HIS A 121 4.62 8.05 1.62
N SER A 122 5.82 8.02 1.03
CA SER A 122 6.22 8.98 0.00
C SER A 122 5.44 8.83 -1.31
N GLU A 123 5.05 7.61 -1.66
CA GLU A 123 4.24 7.29 -2.83
C GLU A 123 2.86 7.94 -2.74
N THR A 124 2.25 7.94 -1.55
CA THR A 124 0.96 8.57 -1.30
C THR A 124 0.99 10.07 -1.64
N ALA A 125 2.09 10.76 -1.31
CA ALA A 125 2.25 12.18 -1.64
C ALA A 125 2.31 12.41 -3.17
N ARG A 126 3.01 11.53 -3.89
CA ARG A 126 3.11 11.58 -5.36
C ARG A 126 1.76 11.30 -6.02
N LEU A 127 1.05 10.25 -5.59
CA LEU A 127 -0.27 9.89 -6.11
C LEU A 127 -1.29 11.02 -5.89
N ARG A 128 -1.28 11.67 -4.72
CA ARG A 128 -2.15 12.83 -4.44
C ARG A 128 -1.84 14.01 -5.36
N GLN A 129 -0.56 14.27 -5.65
CA GLN A 129 -0.17 15.33 -6.58
C GLN A 129 -0.67 15.03 -8.01
N THR A 130 -0.52 13.79 -8.46
CA THR A 130 -1.05 13.34 -9.76
C THR A 130 -2.57 13.47 -9.83
N TYR A 131 -3.28 13.06 -8.78
CA TYR A 131 -4.74 13.18 -8.71
C TYR A 131 -5.22 14.64 -8.80
N ARG A 132 -4.56 15.56 -8.06
CA ARG A 132 -4.88 17.00 -8.14
C ARG A 132 -4.68 17.56 -9.54
N LYS A 133 -3.54 17.25 -10.16
CA LYS A 133 -3.26 17.67 -11.54
C LYS A 133 -4.32 17.17 -12.51
N GLN A 134 -4.74 15.92 -12.39
CA GLN A 134 -5.81 15.35 -13.22
C GLN A 134 -7.17 16.03 -12.98
N GLN A 135 -7.50 16.41 -11.74
CA GLN A 135 -8.70 17.21 -11.45
C GLN A 135 -8.63 18.60 -12.06
N ASP A 136 -7.48 19.29 -11.94
CA ASP A 136 -7.29 20.62 -12.49
C ASP A 136 -7.39 20.60 -14.03
N ASP A 137 -6.78 19.62 -14.69
CA ASP A 137 -6.86 19.42 -16.14
C ASP A 137 -8.31 19.09 -16.59
N ALA A 138 -9.08 18.37 -15.77
CA ALA A 138 -10.48 18.04 -16.05
C ALA A 138 -11.45 19.23 -15.88
N HIS A 139 -11.09 20.22 -15.07
CA HIS A 139 -11.88 21.44 -14.84
C HIS A 139 -11.37 22.66 -15.64
N GLY A 140 -10.25 22.54 -16.34
CA GLY A 140 -9.54 23.65 -17.01
C GLY A 140 -9.91 23.93 -18.49
N HIS A 141 -10.92 23.27 -19.06
CA HIS A 141 -11.28 23.41 -20.49
C HIS A 141 -12.70 23.93 -20.74
N SER A 142 -13.16 24.91 -19.95
CA SER A 142 -14.20 25.86 -20.40
C SER A 142 -13.56 27.23 -20.63
N HIS A 143 -12.62 27.32 -21.57
CA HIS A 143 -12.37 28.60 -22.22
C HIS A 143 -13.52 28.82 -23.19
N ASP A 144 -14.45 29.65 -22.74
CA ASP A 144 -15.39 30.38 -23.56
C ASP A 144 -14.64 30.88 -24.81
N GLU A 145 -15.02 30.40 -26.00
CA GLU A 145 -14.63 31.02 -27.27
C GLU A 145 -15.41 32.33 -27.45
N THR A 146 -15.23 33.28 -26.51
CA THR A 146 -15.81 34.62 -26.62
C THR A 146 -14.72 35.68 -26.49
N ASP A 147 -13.79 35.68 -27.45
CA ASP A 147 -12.96 36.86 -27.72
C ASP A 147 -12.90 37.13 -29.22
N GLY A 148 -13.45 38.28 -29.64
CA GLY A 148 -13.21 38.75 -31.00
C GLY A 148 -14.06 39.89 -31.58
N HIS A 149 -14.88 40.64 -30.82
CA HIS A 149 -15.48 41.88 -31.32
C HIS A 149 -15.16 43.05 -30.38
N GLY A 150 -14.12 43.80 -30.77
CA GLY A 150 -13.69 45.01 -30.10
C GLY A 150 -14.70 46.15 -30.26
N HIS A 151 -14.93 46.87 -29.17
CA HIS A 151 -15.52 48.20 -29.19
C HIS A 151 -14.68 49.14 -28.33
N ASN A 152 -13.91 49.99 -29.01
CA ASN A 152 -13.33 51.19 -28.44
C ASN A 152 -14.45 52.14 -27.99
N HIS A 153 -14.48 52.51 -26.72
CA HIS A 153 -15.19 53.70 -26.27
C HIS A 153 -14.20 54.75 -25.82
N HIS A 154 -14.03 55.74 -26.69
CA HIS A 154 -13.39 57.02 -26.43
C HIS A 154 -14.40 57.86 -25.63
N HIS A 155 -14.04 58.27 -24.41
CA HIS A 155 -14.68 59.40 -23.76
C HIS A 155 -13.60 60.36 -23.27
N ASP A 156 -13.36 61.34 -24.13
CA ASP A 156 -12.89 62.67 -23.79
C ASP A 156 -13.98 63.36 -22.97
N HIS A 157 -13.62 63.95 -21.82
CA HIS A 157 -14.20 65.20 -21.34
C HIS A 157 -13.23 65.85 -20.36
N GLY A 158 -12.52 66.84 -20.89
CA GLY A 158 -11.78 67.82 -20.12
C GLY A 158 -12.68 68.63 -19.17
N ASP A 159 -12.13 68.82 -17.98
CA ASP A 159 -11.96 70.08 -17.25
C ASP A 159 -12.93 71.24 -17.58
N HIS A 160 -13.79 71.58 -16.62
CA HIS A 160 -14.38 72.91 -16.52
C HIS A 160 -14.39 73.38 -15.06
N LYS A 161 -13.43 74.25 -14.74
CA LYS A 161 -13.54 75.27 -13.69
C LYS A 161 -14.44 76.41 -14.19
N HIS A 162 -15.40 76.84 -13.37
CA HIS A 162 -15.57 78.23 -12.90
C HIS A 162 -16.72 78.32 -11.89
#